data_AF-A0A968TUE4-F1
#
_entry.id   AF-A0A968TUE4-F1
#
_cell.length_a   1.000
_cell.length_b   1.000
_cell.length_c   1.000
_cell.angle_alpha   90.00
_cell.angle_beta   90.00
_cell.angle_gamma   90.00
#
_symmetry.space_group_name_H-M   'P 1'
#
loop_
_entity.id
_entity.type
_entity.pdbx_description
1 polymer ?
#
loop_
_entity_poly.entity_id
_entity_poly.type
_entity_poly.pdbx_seq_one_letter_code
_entity_poly.pdbx_strand_id
1 'polypeptide(L)'
;MTCKQARVFLDTTALLMAFGAGLKKVPPPTFLTDPTAERITFEKCIYEVFMAFRGIGGKKPSEGRQDWAKRYLQADTDPHAVDRLANKFHDGRMSPAHFWVNFIGEAAADLGGYERAIHERVRHEDREAALAEHAILMALAEEKRKFERLCDEFLEMLKQHEVRTLGYAQVFSGEAYDLETIGCHPQMLSRLFRATTIPSEDFEIVYAAIRGRADLLITGDGELHKCSFSLGLNLPLSPAAFCKPSEYEGKLAAWRRHERFAEFR
;
A
#
# COMPACT_ATOMS: atom_id res chain seq x y z
N MET A 1 -11.91 -9.31 -33.69
CA MET A 1 -11.76 -8.00 -32.99
C MET A 1 -11.78 -8.29 -31.50
N THR A 2 -10.64 -8.16 -30.83
CA THR A 2 -10.55 -8.27 -29.37
C THR A 2 -10.86 -6.90 -28.79
N CYS A 3 -11.97 -6.79 -28.04
CA CYS A 3 -12.29 -5.58 -27.30
C CYS A 3 -11.14 -5.25 -26.34
N LYS A 4 -10.63 -4.02 -26.37
CA LYS A 4 -9.56 -3.58 -25.46
C LYS A 4 -10.03 -3.76 -24.01
N GLN A 5 -9.21 -4.40 -23.17
CA GLN A 5 -9.48 -4.50 -21.73
C GLN A 5 -9.16 -3.16 -21.06
N ALA A 6 -10.00 -2.76 -20.09
CA ALA A 6 -9.76 -1.55 -19.32
C ALA A 6 -8.57 -1.74 -18.38
N ARG A 7 -7.70 -0.75 -18.28
CA ARG A 7 -6.64 -0.71 -17.26
C ARG A 7 -7.11 0.03 -16.02
N VAL A 8 -7.23 -0.71 -14.92
CA VAL A 8 -7.73 -0.21 -13.64
C VAL A 8 -6.57 -0.09 -12.67
N PHE A 9 -6.23 1.15 -12.32
CA PHE A 9 -5.21 1.45 -11.33
C PHE A 9 -5.81 1.43 -9.92
N LEU A 10 -5.22 0.62 -9.04
CA LEU A 10 -5.63 0.48 -7.65
C LEU A 10 -4.68 1.29 -6.76
N ASP A 11 -5.21 2.32 -6.10
CA ASP A 11 -4.47 3.06 -5.07
C ASP A 11 -4.43 2.30 -3.74
N THR A 12 -3.70 2.83 -2.76
CA THR A 12 -3.60 2.28 -1.40
C THR A 12 -4.96 2.03 -0.75
N THR A 13 -5.93 2.94 -0.91
CA THR A 13 -7.24 2.81 -0.26
C THR A 13 -8.07 1.68 -0.87
N ALA A 14 -7.99 1.49 -2.20
CA ALA A 14 -8.62 0.37 -2.90
C ALA A 14 -8.01 -0.98 -2.46
N LEU A 15 -6.68 -1.03 -2.33
CA LEU A 15 -5.96 -2.22 -1.86
C LEU A 15 -6.33 -2.58 -0.41
N LEU A 16 -6.37 -1.59 0.48
CA LEU A 16 -6.78 -1.79 1.89
C LEU A 16 -8.24 -2.23 2.01
N MET A 17 -9.13 -1.72 1.17
CA MET A 17 -10.52 -2.16 1.12
C MET A 17 -10.64 -3.62 0.68
N ALA A 18 -9.95 -3.99 -0.41
CA ALA A 18 -9.93 -5.34 -0.92
C ALA A 18 -9.39 -6.34 0.12
N PHE A 19 -8.23 -6.06 0.70
CA PHE A 19 -7.62 -6.94 1.69
C PHE A 19 -8.45 -7.05 2.96
N GLY A 20 -9.03 -5.94 3.43
CA GLY A 20 -9.94 -5.93 4.56
C GLY A 20 -11.22 -6.75 4.33
N ALA A 21 -11.73 -6.81 3.10
CA ALA A 21 -12.86 -7.68 2.76
C ALA A 21 -12.48 -9.17 2.90
N GLY A 22 -11.29 -9.55 2.43
CA GLY A 22 -10.73 -10.90 2.57
C GLY A 22 -10.59 -11.33 4.03
N LEU A 23 -10.01 -10.48 4.89
CA LEU A 23 -9.89 -10.74 6.33
C LEU A 23 -11.25 -10.96 7.01
N LYS A 24 -12.29 -10.25 6.56
CA LYS A 24 -13.67 -10.39 7.06
C LYS A 24 -14.47 -11.52 6.39
N LYS A 25 -13.85 -12.30 5.50
CA LYS A 25 -14.53 -13.35 4.70
C LYS A 25 -15.73 -12.81 3.91
N VAL A 26 -15.66 -11.55 3.49
CA VAL A 26 -16.62 -10.90 2.61
C VAL A 26 -16.13 -11.06 1.17
N PRO A 27 -17.02 -11.22 0.18
CA PRO A 27 -16.62 -11.30 -1.22
C PRO A 27 -15.72 -10.11 -1.63
N PRO A 28 -14.64 -10.35 -2.40
CA PRO A 28 -13.78 -9.27 -2.85
C PRO A 28 -14.54 -8.27 -3.72
N PRO A 29 -14.15 -6.98 -3.71
CA PRO A 29 -14.78 -5.96 -4.55
C PRO A 29 -14.69 -6.30 -6.05
N THR A 30 -15.67 -5.87 -6.82
CA THR A 30 -15.75 -6.17 -8.27
C THR A 30 -14.57 -5.62 -9.06
N PHE A 31 -14.00 -4.47 -8.68
CA PHE A 31 -12.78 -3.93 -9.31
C PHE A 31 -11.55 -4.83 -9.17
N LEU A 32 -11.58 -5.81 -8.28
CA LEU A 32 -10.50 -6.77 -8.07
C LEU A 32 -10.72 -8.10 -8.82
N THR A 33 -11.98 -8.46 -9.05
CA THR A 33 -12.40 -9.77 -9.59
C THR A 33 -12.91 -9.72 -11.03
N ASP A 34 -13.08 -8.53 -11.60
CA ASP A 34 -13.55 -8.36 -12.97
C ASP A 34 -12.55 -8.94 -14.00
N PRO A 35 -12.90 -10.02 -14.73
CA PRO A 35 -11.99 -10.67 -15.67
C PRO A 35 -11.77 -9.87 -16.96
N THR A 36 -12.52 -8.79 -17.15
CA THR A 36 -12.43 -7.94 -18.35
C THR A 36 -11.51 -6.73 -18.17
N ALA A 37 -10.92 -6.57 -16.98
CA ALA A 37 -10.06 -5.46 -16.62
C ALA A 37 -8.65 -5.95 -16.24
N GLU A 38 -7.64 -5.28 -16.79
CA GLU A 38 -6.26 -5.40 -16.32
C GLU A 38 -6.13 -4.56 -15.04
N ARG A 39 -5.65 -5.17 -13.96
CA ARG A 39 -5.47 -4.50 -12.67
C ARG A 39 -4.00 -4.16 -12.49
N ILE A 40 -3.72 -2.89 -12.23
CA ILE A 40 -2.36 -2.41 -11.98
C ILE A 40 -2.31 -1.65 -10.66
N THR A 41 -1.15 -1.64 -10.01
CA THR A 41 -0.89 -0.77 -8.86
C THR A 41 0.54 -0.27 -8.90
N PHE A 42 0.90 0.63 -7.99
CA PHE A 42 2.24 1.17 -7.87
C PHE A 42 2.90 0.67 -6.58
N GLU A 43 4.19 0.37 -6.64
CA GLU A 43 4.99 -0.11 -5.50
C GLU A 43 4.85 0.78 -4.25
N LYS A 44 4.72 2.11 -4.42
CA LYS A 44 4.42 3.02 -3.32
C LYS A 44 3.09 2.70 -2.62
N CYS A 45 2.04 2.35 -3.36
CA CYS A 45 0.75 2.00 -2.77
C CYS A 45 0.87 0.75 -1.87
N ILE A 46 1.69 -0.23 -2.28
CA ILE A 46 2.00 -1.42 -1.48
C ILE A 46 2.77 -1.03 -0.21
N TYR A 47 3.78 -0.16 -0.35
CA TYR A 47 4.50 0.37 0.81
C TYR A 47 3.55 1.06 1.81
N GLU A 48 2.62 1.89 1.32
CA GLU A 48 1.63 2.56 2.16
C GLU A 48 0.65 1.58 2.83
N VAL A 49 0.30 0.47 2.17
CA VAL A 49 -0.46 -0.64 2.79
C VAL A 49 0.33 -1.23 3.97
N PHE A 50 1.61 -1.52 3.78
CA PHE A 50 2.46 -2.05 4.86
C PHE A 50 2.61 -1.07 6.03
N MET A 51 2.65 0.23 5.76
CA MET A 51 2.59 1.24 6.81
C MET A 51 1.26 1.21 7.56
N ALA A 52 0.13 1.08 6.84
CA ALA A 52 -1.19 0.98 7.46
C ALA A 52 -1.33 -0.27 8.37
N PHE A 53 -0.72 -1.41 7.99
CA PHE A 53 -0.66 -2.61 8.84
C PHE A 53 0.05 -2.35 10.18
N ARG A 54 1.05 -1.45 10.19
CA ARG A 54 1.76 -1.02 11.40
C ARG A 54 1.00 0.05 12.20
N GLY A 55 -0.19 0.44 11.75
CA GLY A 55 -0.92 1.59 12.31
C GLY A 55 -0.27 2.94 11.98
N ILE A 56 0.60 2.97 10.96
CA ILE A 56 1.24 4.19 10.48
C ILE A 56 0.46 4.69 9.26
N GLY A 57 -0.27 5.80 9.42
CA GLY A 57 -1.01 6.43 8.35
C GLY A 57 -1.05 7.94 8.54
N GLY A 58 -0.98 8.69 7.44
CA GLY A 58 -1.02 10.16 7.44
C GLY A 58 -2.23 10.70 8.19
N LYS A 59 -2.15 11.94 8.68
CA LYS A 59 -3.18 12.63 9.48
C LYS A 59 -4.57 12.73 8.84
N LYS A 60 -4.78 12.26 7.61
CA LYS A 60 -6.03 12.38 6.87
C LYS A 60 -7.00 11.25 7.24
N PRO A 61 -8.11 11.55 7.94
CA PRO A 61 -9.14 10.56 8.23
C PRO A 61 -9.83 10.04 6.95
N SER A 62 -9.82 10.84 5.87
CA SER A 62 -10.43 10.52 4.57
C SER A 62 -9.86 9.27 3.92
N GLU A 63 -8.60 8.93 4.20
CA GLU A 63 -7.93 7.77 3.60
C GLU A 63 -8.23 6.47 4.34
N GLY A 64 -8.84 6.53 5.54
CA GLY A 64 -9.15 5.35 6.37
C GLY A 64 -7.93 4.55 6.85
N ARG A 65 -6.70 5.05 6.60
CA ARG A 65 -5.43 4.35 6.87
C ARG A 65 -5.12 4.26 8.37
N GLN A 66 -5.39 5.33 9.13
CA GLN A 66 -5.03 5.41 10.55
C GLN A 66 -5.72 4.36 11.43
N ASP A 67 -6.97 4.03 11.11
CA ASP A 67 -7.75 3.04 11.84
C ASP A 67 -7.83 1.70 11.12
N TRP A 68 -7.05 1.48 10.05
CA TRP A 68 -7.14 0.22 9.32
C TRP A 68 -6.69 -0.94 10.22
N ALA A 69 -5.48 -0.89 10.78
CA ALA A 69 -4.99 -1.94 11.68
C ALA A 69 -5.96 -2.17 12.85
N LYS A 70 -6.43 -1.10 13.50
CA LYS A 70 -7.40 -1.17 14.59
C LYS A 70 -8.75 -1.78 14.17
N ARG A 71 -9.18 -1.67 12.92
CA ARG A 71 -10.48 -2.21 12.47
C ARG A 71 -10.42 -3.64 12.00
N TYR A 72 -9.25 -4.11 11.56
CA TYR A 72 -9.12 -5.40 10.86
C TYR A 72 -8.16 -6.39 11.54
N LEU A 73 -7.21 -5.91 12.36
CA LEU A 73 -6.23 -6.73 13.07
C LEU A 73 -6.66 -6.88 14.53
N GLN A 74 -7.40 -7.96 14.81
CA GLN A 74 -8.06 -8.21 16.10
C GLN A 74 -7.76 -9.61 16.66
N ALA A 75 -7.16 -10.49 15.88
CA ALA A 75 -6.78 -11.83 16.32
C ALA A 75 -5.44 -11.80 17.07
N ASP A 76 -5.21 -12.77 17.96
CA ASP A 76 -3.94 -12.90 18.70
C ASP A 76 -2.73 -13.16 17.78
N THR A 77 -3.01 -13.73 16.61
CA THR A 77 -2.04 -14.00 15.54
C THR A 77 -1.64 -12.75 14.77
N ASP A 78 -2.42 -11.66 14.87
CA ASP A 78 -2.16 -10.43 14.13
C ASP A 78 -1.02 -9.61 14.78
N PRO A 79 -0.24 -8.88 13.98
CA PRO A 79 0.75 -7.96 14.53
C PRO A 79 0.08 -6.77 15.22
N HIS A 80 0.69 -6.29 16.28
CA HIS A 80 0.25 -5.07 16.95
C HIS A 80 0.77 -3.82 16.26
N ALA A 81 -0.04 -2.76 16.29
CA ALA A 81 0.35 -1.44 15.81
C ALA A 81 1.49 -0.84 16.66
N VAL A 82 2.29 0.05 16.04
CA VAL A 82 3.51 0.60 16.65
C VAL A 82 3.23 1.40 17.92
N ASP A 83 2.09 2.10 18.00
CA ASP A 83 1.65 2.81 19.21
C ASP A 83 1.45 1.85 20.39
N ARG A 84 0.83 0.69 20.15
CA ARG A 84 0.64 -0.35 21.17
C ARG A 84 1.97 -0.98 21.58
N LEU A 85 2.89 -1.21 20.65
CA LEU A 85 4.22 -1.71 20.94
C LEU A 85 5.05 -0.72 21.76
N ALA A 86 4.98 0.59 21.42
CA ALA A 86 5.64 1.65 22.18
C ALA A 86 5.17 1.70 23.63
N ASN A 87 3.85 1.63 23.85
CA ASN A 87 3.29 1.62 25.21
C ASN A 87 3.66 0.35 25.98
N LYS A 88 3.72 -0.81 25.31
CA LYS A 88 3.99 -2.09 25.96
C LYS A 88 5.46 -2.30 26.32
N PHE A 89 6.38 -1.86 25.47
CA PHE A 89 7.81 -2.21 25.58
C PHE A 89 8.75 -1.04 25.78
N HIS A 90 8.27 0.21 25.60
CA HIS A 90 9.15 1.38 25.55
C HIS A 90 8.58 2.60 26.31
N ASP A 91 7.66 2.39 27.25
CA ASP A 91 7.06 3.43 28.09
C ASP A 91 6.38 4.55 27.27
N GLY A 92 5.80 4.18 26.14
CA GLY A 92 5.17 5.12 25.20
C GLY A 92 6.16 5.90 24.31
N ARG A 93 7.46 5.60 24.37
CA ARG A 93 8.46 6.24 23.51
C ARG A 93 8.40 5.68 22.09
N MET A 94 8.02 6.54 21.14
CA MET A 94 7.87 6.17 19.73
C MET A 94 9.20 5.89 19.02
N SER A 95 10.27 6.65 19.30
CA SER A 95 11.54 6.46 18.59
C SER A 95 12.16 5.07 18.79
N PRO A 96 12.25 4.54 20.04
CA PRO A 96 12.70 3.16 20.27
C PRO A 96 11.77 2.13 19.61
N ALA A 97 10.45 2.36 19.64
CA ALA A 97 9.50 1.47 18.98
C ALA A 97 9.75 1.40 17.46
N HIS A 98 9.89 2.56 16.80
CA HIS A 98 10.22 2.63 15.37
C HIS A 98 11.55 1.99 15.02
N PHE A 99 12.56 2.11 15.90
CA PHE A 99 13.83 1.42 15.73
C PHE A 99 13.62 -0.11 15.78
N TRP A 100 13.07 -0.62 16.88
CA TRP A 100 13.00 -2.06 17.08
C TRP A 100 12.07 -2.77 16.10
N VAL A 101 10.92 -2.21 15.72
CA VAL A 101 10.03 -2.85 14.72
C VAL A 101 10.67 -3.00 13.34
N ASN A 102 11.74 -2.25 13.06
CA ASN A 102 12.51 -2.36 11.82
C ASN A 102 13.73 -3.25 11.96
N PHE A 103 14.50 -3.08 13.05
CA PHE A 103 15.82 -3.69 13.20
C PHE A 103 15.83 -4.97 14.04
N ILE A 104 14.71 -5.36 14.67
CA ILE A 104 14.68 -6.58 15.51
C ILE A 104 15.05 -7.84 14.73
N GLY A 105 14.82 -7.88 13.41
CA GLY A 105 15.23 -9.02 12.58
C GLY A 105 16.74 -9.24 12.56
N GLU A 106 17.54 -8.16 12.58
CA GLU A 106 19.00 -8.25 12.64
C GLU A 106 19.47 -8.77 14.00
N ALA A 107 18.82 -8.32 15.09
CA ALA A 107 19.11 -8.81 16.42
C ALA A 107 18.61 -10.24 16.66
N ALA A 108 17.49 -10.63 16.05
CA ALA A 108 16.80 -11.90 16.28
C ALA A 108 17.61 -13.13 15.86
N ALA A 109 18.56 -12.99 14.92
CA ALA A 109 19.44 -14.08 14.49
C ALA A 109 20.26 -14.67 15.65
N ASP A 110 20.63 -13.85 16.63
CA ASP A 110 21.51 -14.24 17.74
C ASP A 110 20.77 -14.39 19.10
N LEU A 111 19.47 -14.11 19.15
CA LEU A 111 18.70 -14.13 20.41
C LEU A 111 18.62 -15.53 21.05
N GLY A 112 18.72 -16.61 20.26
CA GLY A 112 18.63 -17.99 20.78
C GLY A 112 19.79 -18.41 21.69
N GLY A 113 20.96 -17.79 21.55
CA GLY A 113 22.12 -18.02 22.43
C GLY A 113 22.23 -17.02 23.58
N TYR A 114 21.42 -15.97 23.56
CA TYR A 114 21.59 -14.80 24.43
C TYR A 114 21.25 -15.10 25.89
N GLU A 115 20.22 -15.91 26.15
CA GLU A 115 19.84 -16.32 27.52
C GLU A 115 21.00 -17.05 28.21
N ARG A 116 21.66 -17.97 27.50
CA ARG A 116 22.85 -18.66 28.01
C ARG A 116 23.99 -17.68 28.30
N ALA A 117 24.25 -16.75 27.38
CA ALA A 117 25.28 -15.73 27.58
C ALA A 117 24.99 -14.83 28.79
N ILE A 118 23.72 -14.53 29.08
CA ILE A 118 23.31 -13.79 30.29
C ILE A 118 23.70 -14.57 31.54
N HIS A 119 23.35 -15.86 31.61
CA HIS A 119 23.72 -16.69 32.76
C HIS A 119 25.23 -16.86 32.95
N GLU A 120 26.00 -16.91 31.85
CA GLU A 120 27.44 -17.11 31.89
C GLU A 120 28.24 -15.82 32.17
N ARG A 121 27.78 -14.66 31.68
CA ARG A 121 28.61 -13.44 31.58
C ARG A 121 28.06 -12.24 32.35
N VAL A 122 26.77 -12.23 32.70
CA VAL A 122 26.16 -11.13 33.45
C VAL A 122 26.26 -11.40 34.95
N ARG A 123 26.60 -10.36 35.72
CA ARG A 123 26.70 -10.42 37.19
C ARG A 123 25.35 -10.82 37.78
N HIS A 124 25.38 -11.57 38.88
CA HIS A 124 24.16 -12.12 39.47
C HIS A 124 23.11 -11.04 39.78
N GLU A 125 23.53 -9.88 40.29
CA GLU A 125 22.61 -8.76 40.57
C GLU A 125 21.89 -8.20 39.33
N ASP A 126 22.47 -8.31 38.13
CA ASP A 126 21.93 -7.72 36.89
C ASP A 126 21.18 -8.73 36.01
N ARG A 127 21.22 -10.03 36.36
CA ARG A 127 20.66 -11.11 35.52
C ARG A 127 19.16 -10.98 35.30
N GLU A 128 18.40 -10.63 36.33
CA GLU A 128 16.94 -10.51 36.22
C GLU A 128 16.55 -9.42 35.21
N ALA A 129 17.21 -8.26 35.27
CA ALA A 129 17.00 -7.17 34.34
C ALA A 129 17.39 -7.58 32.90
N ALA A 130 18.53 -8.27 32.73
CA ALA A 130 18.98 -8.74 31.42
C ALA A 130 18.03 -9.81 30.81
N LEU A 131 17.51 -10.72 31.63
CA LEU A 131 16.51 -11.71 31.20
C LEU A 131 15.18 -11.06 30.80
N ALA A 132 14.75 -10.03 31.54
CA ALA A 132 13.56 -9.26 31.20
C ALA A 132 13.72 -8.53 29.85
N GLU A 133 14.89 -7.93 29.61
CA GLU A 133 15.20 -7.30 28.33
C GLU A 133 15.24 -8.32 27.18
N HIS A 134 15.84 -9.49 27.39
CA HIS A 134 15.83 -10.58 26.42
C HIS A 134 14.42 -11.04 26.07
N ALA A 135 13.53 -11.17 27.06
CA ALA A 135 12.13 -11.52 26.84
C ALA A 135 11.39 -10.47 25.99
N ILE A 136 11.68 -9.18 26.19
CA ILE A 136 11.14 -8.08 25.37
C ILE A 136 11.61 -8.21 23.92
N LEU A 137 12.91 -8.47 23.68
CA LEU A 137 13.47 -8.65 22.34
C LEU A 137 12.84 -9.86 21.63
N MET A 138 12.64 -10.97 22.34
CA MET A 138 11.97 -12.16 21.82
C MET A 138 10.51 -11.86 21.43
N ALA A 139 9.79 -11.10 22.26
CA ALA A 139 8.42 -10.70 21.95
C ALA A 139 8.35 -9.78 20.73
N LEU A 140 9.25 -8.80 20.61
CA LEU A 140 9.35 -7.92 19.44
C LEU A 140 9.69 -8.71 18.16
N ALA A 141 10.54 -9.73 18.26
CA ALA A 141 10.88 -10.60 17.13
C ALA A 141 9.65 -11.39 16.63
N GLU A 142 8.80 -11.88 17.53
CA GLU A 142 7.54 -12.53 17.14
C GLU A 142 6.56 -11.55 16.48
N GLU A 143 6.45 -10.32 17.00
CA GLU A 143 5.62 -9.28 16.36
C GLU A 143 6.12 -8.95 14.94
N LYS A 144 7.44 -8.95 14.70
CA LYS A 144 8.00 -8.81 13.35
C LYS A 144 7.59 -9.95 12.43
N ARG A 145 7.63 -11.21 12.91
CA ARG A 145 7.20 -12.38 12.14
C ARG A 145 5.72 -12.32 11.80
N LYS A 146 4.87 -11.92 12.74
CA LYS A 146 3.43 -11.71 12.49
C LYS A 146 3.21 -10.67 11.38
N PHE A 147 3.97 -9.56 11.44
CA PHE A 147 3.91 -8.51 10.42
C PHE A 147 4.35 -9.02 9.04
N GLU A 148 5.46 -9.77 8.96
CA GLU A 148 5.93 -10.37 7.70
C GLU A 148 4.90 -11.33 7.11
N ARG A 149 4.30 -12.20 7.94
CA ARG A 149 3.21 -13.08 7.49
C ARG A 149 2.04 -12.30 6.89
N LEU A 150 1.61 -11.22 7.55
CA LEU A 150 0.53 -10.37 7.05
C LEU A 150 0.90 -9.69 5.71
N CYS A 151 2.15 -9.26 5.57
CA CYS A 151 2.66 -8.73 4.29
C CYS A 151 2.63 -9.80 3.19
N ASP A 152 3.07 -11.03 3.48
CA ASP A 152 3.07 -12.13 2.53
C ASP A 152 1.65 -12.52 2.11
N GLU A 153 0.70 -12.55 3.05
CA GLU A 153 -0.73 -12.76 2.76
C GLU A 153 -1.29 -11.69 1.84
N PHE A 154 -0.92 -10.42 2.04
CA PHE A 154 -1.32 -9.34 1.16
C PHE A 154 -0.72 -9.48 -0.25
N LEU A 155 0.57 -9.81 -0.35
CA LEU A 155 1.23 -10.02 -1.64
C LEU A 155 0.64 -11.22 -2.40
N GLU A 156 0.28 -12.28 -1.67
CA GLU A 156 -0.39 -13.44 -2.24
C GLU A 156 -1.80 -13.07 -2.74
N MET A 157 -2.55 -12.21 -2.03
CA MET A 157 -3.82 -11.67 -2.54
C MET A 157 -3.61 -10.92 -3.88
N LEU A 158 -2.60 -10.05 -3.98
CA LEU A 158 -2.30 -9.35 -5.23
C LEU A 158 -2.04 -10.32 -6.37
N LYS A 159 -1.27 -11.39 -6.11
CA LYS A 159 -0.96 -12.42 -7.09
C LYS A 159 -2.19 -13.23 -7.50
N GLN A 160 -3.03 -13.64 -6.55
CA GLN A 160 -4.27 -14.38 -6.79
C GLN A 160 -5.25 -13.59 -7.67
N HIS A 161 -5.28 -12.27 -7.49
CA HIS A 161 -6.11 -11.36 -8.26
C HIS A 161 -5.38 -10.71 -9.44
N GLU A 162 -4.24 -11.26 -9.88
CA GLU A 162 -3.49 -10.82 -11.06
C GLU A 162 -3.22 -9.30 -11.08
N VAL A 163 -2.99 -8.69 -9.92
CA VAL A 163 -2.66 -7.27 -9.81
C VAL A 163 -1.20 -7.06 -10.18
N ARG A 164 -0.95 -6.39 -11.30
CA ARG A 164 0.41 -6.09 -11.75
C ARG A 164 0.97 -4.87 -11.04
N THR A 165 2.10 -5.06 -10.36
CA THR A 165 2.82 -3.95 -9.69
C THR A 165 3.75 -3.23 -10.66
N LEU A 166 3.61 -1.92 -10.75
CA LEU A 166 4.58 -1.02 -11.36
C LEU A 166 5.65 -0.66 -10.34
N GLY A 167 6.92 -0.97 -10.64
CA GLY A 167 8.05 -0.61 -9.78
C GLY A 167 8.46 0.86 -9.92
N TYR A 168 9.10 1.43 -8.91
CA TYR A 168 9.64 2.80 -8.97
C TYR A 168 10.51 3.05 -10.20
N ALA A 169 11.42 2.13 -10.50
CA ALA A 169 12.29 2.24 -11.66
C ALA A 169 11.49 2.28 -12.96
N GLN A 170 10.40 1.52 -13.09
CA GLN A 170 9.55 1.51 -14.30
C GLN A 170 8.80 2.84 -14.47
N VAL A 171 8.32 3.43 -13.36
CA VAL A 171 7.57 4.69 -13.39
C VAL A 171 8.48 5.88 -13.69
N PHE A 172 9.67 5.94 -13.11
CA PHE A 172 10.52 7.14 -13.11
C PHE A 172 11.80 7.05 -13.95
N SER A 173 12.22 5.87 -14.43
CA SER A 173 13.38 5.79 -15.32
C SER A 173 13.08 6.38 -16.70
N GLY A 174 14.09 7.04 -17.27
CA GLY A 174 14.10 7.50 -18.66
C GLY A 174 14.35 6.38 -19.68
N GLU A 175 14.74 5.19 -19.20
CA GLU A 175 14.97 4.04 -20.05
C GLU A 175 13.64 3.44 -20.47
N ALA A 176 13.47 3.30 -21.78
CA ALA A 176 12.30 2.73 -22.42
C ALA A 176 12.21 1.23 -22.13
N TYR A 177 11.83 0.84 -20.91
CA TYR A 177 11.68 -0.57 -20.57
C TYR A 177 10.57 -1.25 -21.37
N ASP A 178 9.62 -0.49 -21.93
CA ASP A 178 8.75 -0.87 -23.04
C ASP A 178 7.88 0.34 -23.45
N LEU A 179 8.12 0.96 -24.62
CA LEU A 179 7.35 2.14 -25.09
C LEU A 179 5.86 1.85 -25.32
N GLU A 180 5.48 0.58 -25.49
CA GLU A 180 4.08 0.19 -25.69
C GLU A 180 3.28 0.17 -24.38
N THR A 181 3.94 -0.06 -23.24
CA THR A 181 3.26 -0.12 -21.94
C THR A 181 3.12 1.23 -21.26
N ILE A 182 3.93 2.23 -21.63
CA ILE A 182 4.06 3.45 -20.84
C ILE A 182 3.41 4.68 -21.51
N GLY A 183 2.55 5.39 -20.77
CA GLY A 183 1.65 6.43 -21.28
C GLY A 183 2.23 7.82 -21.53
N CYS A 184 3.36 8.16 -20.92
CA CYS A 184 3.96 9.49 -21.06
C CYS A 184 5.47 9.45 -20.79
N HIS A 185 6.25 10.41 -21.30
CA HIS A 185 7.70 10.48 -21.05
C HIS A 185 8.00 11.08 -19.67
N PRO A 186 9.05 10.65 -18.93
CA PRO A 186 9.38 11.19 -17.60
C PRO A 186 9.57 12.69 -17.50
N GLN A 187 9.98 13.34 -18.60
CA GLN A 187 10.07 14.80 -18.67
C GLN A 187 8.72 15.51 -18.46
N MET A 188 7.59 14.81 -18.63
CA MET A 188 6.26 15.34 -18.32
C MET A 188 6.04 15.57 -16.82
N LEU A 189 6.81 14.93 -15.95
CA LEU A 189 6.73 15.12 -14.50
C LEU A 189 6.86 16.61 -14.14
N SER A 190 7.79 17.32 -14.80
CA SER A 190 7.98 18.74 -14.54
C SER A 190 6.78 19.60 -14.92
N ARG A 191 6.13 19.24 -16.03
CA ARG A 191 4.93 19.94 -16.50
C ARG A 191 3.75 19.63 -15.58
N LEU A 192 3.60 18.38 -15.16
CA LEU A 192 2.51 17.92 -14.31
C LEU A 192 2.53 18.59 -12.92
N PHE A 193 3.69 18.72 -12.28
CA PHE A 193 3.75 19.38 -10.97
C PHE A 193 3.41 20.87 -11.05
N ARG A 194 3.72 21.54 -12.18
CA ARG A 194 3.43 22.97 -12.37
C ARG A 194 1.97 23.23 -12.72
N ALA A 195 1.26 22.22 -13.22
CA ALA A 195 -0.06 22.38 -13.81
C ALA A 195 -1.18 21.80 -12.94
N THR A 196 -0.85 21.16 -11.81
CA THR A 196 -1.85 20.48 -10.98
C THR A 196 -1.77 20.95 -9.53
N THR A 197 -2.86 20.74 -8.80
CA THR A 197 -2.96 20.95 -7.35
C THR A 197 -3.05 19.60 -6.62
N ILE A 198 -2.54 18.52 -7.24
CA ILE A 198 -2.46 17.22 -6.61
C ILE A 198 -1.47 17.30 -5.44
N PRO A 199 -1.83 16.84 -4.23
CA PRO A 199 -0.93 16.85 -3.08
C PRO A 199 0.37 16.10 -3.37
N SER A 200 1.48 16.54 -2.76
CA SER A 200 2.81 15.96 -3.00
C SER A 200 2.88 14.46 -2.72
N GLU A 201 2.16 14.00 -1.70
CA GLU A 201 2.09 12.58 -1.33
C GLU A 201 1.38 11.73 -2.39
N ASP A 202 0.33 12.26 -3.02
CA ASP A 202 -0.50 11.56 -4.00
C ASP A 202 0.01 11.74 -5.44
N PHE A 203 0.89 12.73 -5.66
CA PHE A 203 1.39 13.10 -6.98
C PHE A 203 2.07 11.92 -7.69
N GLU A 204 2.91 11.17 -6.97
CA GLU A 204 3.60 9.99 -7.53
C GLU A 204 2.62 8.88 -7.90
N ILE A 205 1.53 8.73 -7.15
CA ILE A 205 0.48 7.73 -7.41
C ILE A 205 -0.28 8.10 -8.70
N VAL A 206 -0.72 9.35 -8.83
CA VAL A 206 -1.37 9.86 -10.05
C VAL A 206 -0.45 9.75 -11.25
N TYR A 207 0.82 10.12 -11.07
CA TYR A 207 1.82 10.02 -12.13
C TYR A 207 2.07 8.56 -12.56
N ALA A 208 2.14 7.63 -11.60
CA ALA A 208 2.24 6.20 -11.89
C ALA A 208 1.01 5.68 -12.64
N ALA A 209 -0.21 6.15 -12.30
CA ALA A 209 -1.42 5.79 -13.03
C ALA A 209 -1.42 6.29 -14.49
N ILE A 210 -0.99 7.53 -14.71
CA ILE A 210 -0.82 8.08 -16.07
C ILE A 210 0.23 7.28 -16.85
N ARG A 211 1.38 6.97 -16.24
CA ARG A 211 2.44 6.15 -16.85
C ARG A 211 1.92 4.74 -17.14
N GLY A 212 1.13 4.14 -16.26
CA GLY A 212 0.48 2.85 -16.47
C GLY A 212 -0.63 2.84 -17.53
N ARG A 213 -0.95 3.99 -18.14
CA ARG A 213 -2.09 4.18 -19.05
C ARG A 213 -3.41 3.70 -18.42
N ALA A 214 -3.61 4.05 -17.15
CA ALA A 214 -4.84 3.73 -16.46
C ALA A 214 -6.02 4.41 -17.15
N ASP A 215 -7.04 3.61 -17.46
CA ASP A 215 -8.35 4.09 -17.93
C ASP A 215 -9.21 4.54 -16.75
N LEU A 216 -9.05 3.89 -15.59
CA LEU A 216 -9.70 4.22 -14.32
C LEU A 216 -8.68 4.20 -13.18
N LEU A 217 -8.79 5.16 -12.26
CA LEU A 217 -8.03 5.19 -11.01
C LEU A 217 -9.02 5.00 -9.85
N ILE A 218 -8.94 3.86 -9.17
CA ILE A 218 -9.78 3.55 -8.02
C ILE A 218 -9.14 4.15 -6.77
N THR A 219 -9.85 5.11 -6.17
CA THR A 219 -9.43 5.75 -4.92
C THR A 219 -10.63 6.12 -4.05
N GLY A 220 -10.51 5.85 -2.76
CA GLY A 220 -11.39 6.32 -1.70
C GLY A 220 -11.00 7.67 -1.13
N ASP A 221 -9.87 8.26 -1.54
CA ASP A 221 -9.45 9.58 -1.04
C ASP A 221 -10.28 10.70 -1.68
N GLY A 222 -11.21 11.23 -0.89
CA GLY A 222 -12.07 12.34 -1.30
C GLY A 222 -11.31 13.61 -1.65
N GLU A 223 -10.11 13.84 -1.09
CA GLU A 223 -9.31 15.01 -1.44
C GLU A 223 -8.64 14.85 -2.80
N LEU A 224 -8.04 13.68 -3.06
CA LEU A 224 -7.53 13.34 -4.38
C LEU A 224 -8.60 13.44 -5.48
N HIS A 225 -9.84 13.02 -5.19
CA HIS A 225 -10.98 13.21 -6.10
C HIS A 225 -11.21 14.69 -6.43
N LYS A 226 -11.17 15.60 -5.45
CA LYS A 226 -11.33 17.04 -5.70
C LYS A 226 -10.14 17.61 -6.46
N CYS A 227 -8.93 17.25 -6.08
CA CYS A 227 -7.72 17.74 -6.72
C CYS A 227 -7.58 17.23 -8.16
N SER A 228 -8.21 16.09 -8.51
CA SER A 228 -8.19 15.55 -9.87
C SER A 228 -8.69 16.54 -10.93
N PHE A 229 -9.60 17.44 -10.59
CA PHE A 229 -10.11 18.47 -11.51
C PHE A 229 -9.00 19.42 -12.01
N SER A 230 -7.88 19.54 -11.29
CA SER A 230 -6.71 20.32 -11.72
C SER A 230 -5.91 19.68 -12.88
N LEU A 231 -6.13 18.39 -13.19
CA LEU A 231 -5.44 17.70 -14.28
C LEU A 231 -5.86 18.22 -15.68
N GLY A 232 -7.02 18.90 -15.76
CA GLY A 232 -7.56 19.40 -17.02
C GLY A 232 -7.98 18.28 -17.99
N LEU A 233 -8.23 18.64 -19.25
CA LEU A 233 -8.79 17.74 -20.27
C LEU A 233 -7.74 17.09 -21.19
N ASN A 234 -6.50 17.57 -21.16
CA ASN A 234 -5.45 17.19 -22.12
C ASN A 234 -4.45 16.17 -21.57
N LEU A 235 -4.68 15.65 -20.36
CA LEU A 235 -3.87 14.59 -19.77
C LEU A 235 -4.52 13.22 -20.03
N PRO A 236 -3.71 12.14 -20.18
CA PRO A 236 -4.24 10.80 -20.42
C PRO A 236 -5.23 10.32 -19.36
N LEU A 237 -5.02 10.73 -18.09
CA LEU A 237 -5.94 10.45 -17.00
C LEU A 237 -6.79 11.69 -16.73
N SER A 238 -8.03 11.67 -17.23
CA SER A 238 -8.98 12.77 -17.00
C SER A 238 -9.59 12.72 -15.58
N PRO A 239 -10.15 13.83 -15.07
CA PRO A 239 -10.88 13.82 -13.79
C PRO A 239 -12.01 12.78 -13.76
N ALA A 240 -12.63 12.48 -14.90
CA ALA A 240 -13.69 11.48 -15.01
C ALA A 240 -13.20 10.03 -14.80
N ALA A 241 -11.90 9.78 -14.90
CA ALA A 241 -11.29 8.47 -14.66
C ALA A 241 -11.11 8.15 -13.17
N PHE A 242 -11.13 9.17 -12.29
CA PHE A 242 -11.06 8.97 -10.84
C PHE A 242 -12.37 8.37 -10.36
N CYS A 243 -12.30 7.22 -9.70
CA CYS A 243 -13.43 6.37 -9.43
C CYS A 243 -13.43 5.97 -7.96
N LYS A 244 -14.52 6.23 -7.24
CA LYS A 244 -14.69 5.61 -5.92
C LYS A 244 -14.91 4.10 -6.10
N PRO A 245 -14.55 3.28 -5.11
CA PRO A 245 -14.85 1.85 -5.14
C PRO A 245 -16.30 1.50 -5.51
N SER A 246 -17.26 2.27 -4.99
CA SER A 246 -18.70 2.09 -5.25
C SER A 246 -19.15 2.54 -6.65
N GLU A 247 -18.31 3.25 -7.40
CA GLU A 247 -18.64 3.81 -8.72
C GLU A 247 -18.08 2.94 -9.86
N TYR A 248 -17.31 1.89 -9.53
CA TYR A 248 -16.53 1.10 -10.49
C TYR A 248 -17.35 0.59 -11.67
N GLU A 249 -18.44 -0.13 -11.41
CA GLU A 249 -19.25 -0.76 -12.45
C GLU A 249 -19.86 0.27 -13.40
N GLY A 250 -20.34 1.39 -12.85
CA GLY A 250 -20.92 2.49 -13.62
C GLY A 250 -19.88 3.19 -14.50
N LYS A 251 -18.69 3.46 -13.95
CA LYS A 251 -17.60 4.11 -14.70
C LYS A 251 -16.99 3.21 -15.75
N LEU A 252 -16.85 1.91 -15.47
CA LEU A 252 -16.41 0.94 -16.46
C LEU A 252 -17.40 0.80 -17.61
N ALA A 253 -18.71 0.74 -17.32
CA ALA A 253 -19.73 0.70 -18.35
C ALA A 253 -19.72 1.97 -19.21
N ALA A 254 -19.50 3.14 -18.61
CA ALA A 254 -19.34 4.40 -19.33
C ALA A 254 -18.10 4.37 -20.24
N TRP A 255 -16.95 3.97 -19.72
CA TRP A 255 -15.69 3.82 -20.48
C TRP A 255 -15.87 2.89 -21.70
N ARG A 256 -16.47 1.71 -21.51
CA ARG A 256 -16.76 0.76 -22.60
C ARG A 256 -17.69 1.32 -23.68
N ARG A 257 -18.57 2.26 -23.34
CA ARG A 257 -19.40 2.95 -24.35
C ARG A 257 -18.54 3.93 -25.14
N HIS A 258 -17.69 4.69 -24.48
CA HIS A 258 -16.81 5.66 -25.14
C HIS A 258 -15.79 5.01 -26.09
N GLU A 259 -15.12 3.93 -25.67
CA GLU A 259 -14.17 3.21 -26.54
C GLU A 259 -14.86 2.69 -27.80
N ARG A 260 -16.06 2.12 -27.66
CA ARG A 260 -16.86 1.67 -28.81
C ARG A 260 -17.15 2.81 -29.79
N PHE A 261 -17.40 4.03 -29.32
CA PHE A 261 -17.62 5.17 -30.22
C PHE A 261 -16.33 5.70 -30.86
N ALA A 262 -15.18 5.54 -30.20
CA ALA A 262 -13.89 5.94 -30.75
C ALA A 262 -13.45 5.03 -31.91
N GLU A 263 -13.82 3.75 -31.89
CA GLU A 263 -13.53 2.78 -32.96
C GLU A 263 -14.30 3.03 -34.28
N PHE A 264 -15.35 3.86 -34.27
CA PHE A 264 -16.12 4.22 -35.47
C PHE A 264 -15.66 5.53 -36.15
N ARG A 265 -14.58 6.15 -35.66
CA ARG A 265 -13.97 7.35 -36.25
C ARG A 265 -12.67 7.00 -36.96
#